data_AF-A0A7K3EPE8-F1
#
_entry.id   AF-A0A7K3EPE8-F1
#
_cell.length_a   1.000
_cell.length_b   1.000
_cell.length_c   1.000
_cell.angle_alpha   90.00
_cell.angle_beta   90.00
_cell.angle_gamma   90.00
#
_symmetry.space_group_name_H-M   'P 1'
#
loop_
_entity.id
_entity.type
_entity.pdbx_description
1 polymer ?
#
loop_
_entity_poly.entity_id
_entity_poly.type
_entity_poly.pdbx_seq_one_letter_code
_entity_poly.pdbx_strand_id
1 'polypeptide(L)'
;ELVRQGHGVFVEVSAHPVLVQPITEILDDTDTTVTGTTVTGSLRRDDGGLRRLLASMAEVFVHGAPIDWSGILPEGATSARVELPTYAFDHEYYWLDTSQPVTDAASLGQAAADHPLLG
;
A
#
# COMPACT_ATOMS: atom_id res chain seq x y z
N GLU A 1 -6.57 -24.68 2.77
CA GLU A 1 -6.98 -24.79 1.36
C GLU A 1 -7.25 -23.44 0.70
N LEU A 2 -8.16 -22.59 1.23
CA LEU A 2 -8.46 -21.29 0.62
C LEU A 2 -7.24 -20.39 0.38
N VAL A 3 -6.31 -20.32 1.34
CA VAL A 3 -5.04 -19.59 1.21
C VAL A 3 -4.19 -20.14 0.05
N ARG A 4 -4.11 -21.47 -0.09
CA ARG A 4 -3.43 -22.13 -1.22
C ARG A 4 -4.09 -21.84 -2.57
N GLN A 5 -5.37 -21.51 -2.58
CA GLN A 5 -6.11 -21.10 -3.78
C GLN A 5 -5.95 -19.60 -4.09
N GLY A 6 -5.19 -18.85 -3.28
CA GLY A 6 -4.93 -17.42 -3.49
C GLY A 6 -5.93 -16.49 -2.80
N HIS A 7 -6.79 -16.99 -1.91
CA HIS A 7 -7.66 -16.13 -1.11
C HIS A 7 -6.87 -15.45 0.00
N GLY A 8 -6.83 -14.11 0.00
CA GLY A 8 -6.14 -13.30 0.99
C GLY A 8 -7.05 -12.53 1.95
N VAL A 9 -8.36 -12.44 1.70
CA VAL A 9 -9.29 -11.64 2.50
C VAL A 9 -10.37 -12.53 3.10
N PHE A 10 -10.48 -12.50 4.43
CA PHE A 10 -11.46 -13.27 5.20
C PHE A 10 -12.33 -12.31 6.00
N VAL A 11 -13.63 -12.32 5.74
CA VAL A 11 -14.62 -11.48 6.43
C VAL A 11 -15.60 -12.36 7.18
N GLU A 12 -15.64 -12.21 8.50
CA GLU A 12 -16.65 -12.86 9.34
C GLU A 12 -17.94 -12.03 9.36
N VAL A 13 -19.01 -12.54 8.78
CA VAL A 13 -20.33 -11.89 8.77
C VAL A 13 -21.13 -12.33 10.00
N SER A 14 -21.01 -11.58 11.08
CA SER A 14 -21.66 -11.90 12.36
C SER A 14 -21.95 -10.64 13.18
N ALA A 15 -22.77 -10.77 14.24
CA ALA A 15 -23.05 -9.68 15.18
C ALA A 15 -21.85 -9.37 16.11
N HIS A 16 -20.89 -10.29 16.20
CA HIS A 16 -19.66 -10.16 16.98
C HIS A 16 -18.63 -11.19 16.51
N PRO A 17 -17.38 -10.79 16.25
CA PRO A 17 -16.39 -11.68 15.68
C PRO A 17 -15.97 -12.76 16.68
N VAL A 18 -16.05 -14.03 16.29
CA VAL A 18 -15.55 -15.17 17.06
C VAL A 18 -14.55 -16.03 16.27
N LEU A 19 -14.49 -15.84 14.95
CA LEU A 19 -13.63 -16.59 14.03
C LEU A 19 -12.39 -15.79 13.62
N VAL A 20 -12.38 -14.46 13.81
CA VAL A 20 -11.23 -13.61 13.45
C VAL A 20 -9.92 -14.16 14.05
N GLN A 21 -9.87 -14.34 15.38
CA GLN A 21 -8.67 -14.83 16.05
C GLN A 21 -8.23 -16.23 15.57
N PRO A 22 -9.08 -17.29 15.58
CA PRO A 22 -8.64 -18.61 15.14
C PRO A 22 -8.26 -18.66 13.66
N ILE A 23 -8.87 -17.83 12.80
CA ILE A 23 -8.42 -17.71 11.40
C ILE A 23 -7.03 -17.06 11.35
N THR A 24 -6.78 -15.99 12.11
CA THR A 24 -5.45 -15.37 12.19
C THR A 24 -4.39 -16.37 12.65
N GLU A 25 -4.66 -17.17 13.68
CA GLU A 25 -3.73 -18.20 14.17
C GLU A 25 -3.40 -19.24 13.07
N ILE A 26 -4.42 -19.70 12.32
CA ILE A 26 -4.20 -20.61 11.18
C ILE A 26 -3.33 -19.96 10.10
N LEU A 27 -3.52 -18.68 9.83
CA LEU A 27 -2.74 -17.95 8.82
C LEU A 27 -1.28 -17.78 9.25
N ASP A 28 -1.04 -17.46 10.52
CA ASP A 28 0.30 -17.31 11.08
C ASP A 28 1.07 -18.64 11.07
N ASP A 29 0.38 -19.77 11.31
CA ASP A 29 0.95 -21.11 11.24
C ASP A 29 1.18 -21.62 9.80
N THR A 30 0.61 -20.95 8.80
CA THR A 30 0.79 -21.36 7.41
C THR A 30 2.09 -20.78 6.87
N ASP A 31 3.07 -21.63 6.53
CA ASP A 31 4.33 -21.28 5.85
C ASP A 31 4.14 -20.87 4.37
N THR A 32 3.05 -20.16 4.07
CA THR A 32 2.76 -19.62 2.74
C THR A 32 3.10 -18.13 2.75
N THR A 33 3.95 -17.73 1.81
CA THR A 33 4.34 -16.35 1.49
C THR A 33 3.20 -15.50 0.91
N VAL A 34 1.94 -15.72 1.35
CA VAL A 34 0.85 -14.77 1.05
C VAL A 34 1.04 -13.55 1.95
N THR A 35 1.94 -12.67 1.54
CA THR A 35 2.07 -11.34 2.13
C THR A 35 0.78 -10.56 1.86
N GLY A 36 0.17 -10.01 2.91
CA GLY A 36 -1.02 -9.17 2.79
C GLY A 36 -2.36 -9.87 3.00
N THR A 37 -2.42 -10.95 3.78
CA THR A 37 -3.70 -11.49 4.25
C THR A 37 -4.40 -10.54 5.22
N THR A 38 -5.73 -10.51 5.18
CA THR A 38 -6.57 -9.68 6.05
C THR A 38 -7.71 -10.50 6.60
N VAL A 39 -7.92 -10.43 7.92
CA VAL A 39 -9.04 -11.06 8.62
C VAL A 39 -9.78 -9.99 9.41
N THR A 40 -11.06 -9.80 9.13
CA THR A 40 -11.89 -8.84 9.88
C THR A 40 -13.28 -9.40 10.13
N GLY A 41 -13.99 -8.83 11.12
CA GLY A 41 -15.40 -9.10 11.37
C GLY A 41 -16.29 -7.97 10.84
N SER A 42 -17.55 -8.24 10.54
CA SER A 42 -18.48 -7.23 10.02
C SER A 42 -19.00 -6.28 11.09
N LEU A 43 -19.42 -6.81 12.25
CA LEU A 43 -20.01 -6.04 13.35
C LEU A 43 -19.39 -6.49 14.67
N ARG A 44 -19.61 -5.72 15.74
CA ARG A 44 -19.18 -6.08 17.09
C ARG A 44 -20.34 -5.95 18.07
N ARG A 45 -20.37 -6.82 19.08
CA ARG A 45 -21.25 -6.68 20.24
C ARG A 45 -21.22 -5.25 20.77
N ASP A 46 -22.41 -4.69 20.99
CA ASP A 46 -22.64 -3.31 21.45
C ASP A 46 -22.18 -2.22 20.46
N ASP A 47 -21.82 -2.61 19.23
CA ASP A 47 -21.40 -1.72 18.13
C ASP A 47 -21.84 -2.30 16.77
N GLY A 48 -23.16 -2.48 16.61
CA GLY A 48 -23.79 -3.07 15.42
C GLY A 48 -24.21 -2.06 14.35
N GLY A 49 -23.78 -0.80 14.46
CA GLY A 49 -24.23 0.28 13.58
C GLY A 49 -23.51 0.37 12.24
N LEU A 50 -24.05 1.19 11.32
CA LEU A 50 -23.45 1.44 10.00
C LEU A 50 -21.99 1.91 10.09
N ARG A 51 -21.64 2.70 11.10
CA ARG A 51 -20.26 3.15 11.33
C ARG A 51 -19.29 1.99 11.51
N ARG A 52 -19.65 0.96 12.28
CA ARG A 52 -18.79 -0.23 12.47
C ARG A 52 -18.66 -1.03 11.18
N LEU A 53 -19.76 -1.20 10.45
CA LEU A 53 -19.74 -1.89 9.17
C LEU A 53 -18.82 -1.16 8.16
N LEU A 54 -18.95 0.16 8.04
CA LEU A 54 -18.10 0.98 7.17
C LEU A 54 -16.63 0.95 7.62
N ALA A 55 -16.36 0.91 8.92
CA ALA A 55 -15.00 0.74 9.43
C ALA A 55 -14.42 -0.62 9.04
N SER A 56 -15.17 -1.71 9.18
CA SER A 56 -14.75 -3.04 8.72
C SER A 56 -14.53 -3.10 7.20
N MET A 57 -15.36 -2.42 6.41
CA MET A 57 -15.12 -2.26 4.97
C MET A 57 -13.83 -1.47 4.70
N ALA A 58 -13.60 -0.37 5.43
CA ALA A 58 -12.40 0.43 5.30
C ALA A 58 -11.13 -0.36 5.67
N GLU A 59 -11.18 -1.22 6.71
CA GLU A 59 -10.10 -2.15 7.06
C GLU A 59 -9.72 -3.02 5.85
N VAL A 60 -10.71 -3.65 5.20
CA VAL A 60 -10.46 -4.46 3.98
C VAL A 60 -9.90 -3.62 2.82
N PHE A 61 -10.40 -2.40 2.64
CA PHE A 61 -9.96 -1.50 1.58
C PHE A 61 -8.51 -1.04 1.74
N VAL A 62 -8.08 -0.65 2.95
CA VAL A 62 -6.69 -0.22 3.20
C VAL A 62 -5.69 -1.36 3.07
N HIS A 63 -6.16 -2.60 3.17
CA HIS A 63 -5.38 -3.80 2.87
C HIS A 63 -5.41 -4.20 1.38
N GLY A 64 -5.97 -3.36 0.51
CA GLY A 64 -5.85 -3.47 -0.94
C GLY A 64 -6.99 -4.22 -1.64
N ALA A 65 -8.02 -4.66 -0.91
CA ALA A 65 -9.19 -5.24 -1.56
C ALA A 65 -10.06 -4.14 -2.19
N PRO A 66 -10.46 -4.28 -3.46
CA PRO A 66 -11.29 -3.29 -4.13
C PRO A 66 -12.70 -3.29 -3.51
N ILE A 67 -13.15 -2.11 -3.08
CA ILE A 67 -14.52 -1.88 -2.62
C ILE A 67 -15.15 -0.81 -3.51
N ASP A 68 -16.33 -1.12 -4.05
CA ASP A 68 -17.15 -0.15 -4.74
C ASP A 68 -17.90 0.72 -3.71
N TRP A 69 -17.39 1.93 -3.49
CA TRP A 69 -18.00 2.90 -2.59
C TRP A 69 -19.20 3.62 -3.20
N SER A 70 -19.49 3.47 -4.50
CA SER A 70 -20.57 4.22 -5.15
C SER A 70 -21.95 3.91 -4.56
N GLY A 71 -22.19 2.66 -4.15
CA GLY A 71 -23.47 2.21 -3.59
C GLY A 71 -23.78 2.73 -2.18
N ILE A 72 -22.80 3.27 -1.45
CA ILE A 72 -23.03 3.87 -0.13
C ILE A 72 -23.24 5.39 -0.18
N LEU A 73 -22.97 6.01 -1.33
CA LEU A 73 -23.10 7.45 -1.49
C LEU A 73 -24.57 7.82 -1.73
N PRO A 74 -25.00 9.03 -1.33
CA PRO A 74 -26.33 9.53 -1.64
C PRO A 74 -26.61 9.55 -3.15
N GLU A 75 -27.89 9.49 -3.52
CA GLU A 75 -28.30 9.64 -4.92
C GLU A 75 -27.73 10.93 -5.54
N GLY A 76 -27.18 10.82 -6.75
CA GLY A 76 -26.57 11.95 -7.45
C GLY A 76 -25.16 12.33 -6.99
N ALA A 77 -24.62 11.73 -5.92
CA ALA A 77 -23.26 12.03 -5.43
C ALA A 77 -22.17 11.76 -6.47
N THR A 78 -22.35 10.77 -7.35
CA THR A 78 -21.41 10.47 -8.44
C THR A 78 -21.32 11.58 -9.49
N SER A 79 -22.35 12.45 -9.58
CA SER A 79 -22.38 13.62 -10.46
C SER A 79 -21.90 14.91 -9.78
N ALA A 80 -21.99 14.98 -8.45
CA ALA A 80 -21.58 16.13 -7.65
C ALA A 80 -20.14 15.96 -7.14
N ARG A 81 -19.16 16.21 -8.02
CA ARG A 81 -17.73 16.19 -7.63
C ARG A 81 -17.40 17.40 -6.77
N VAL A 82 -16.70 17.17 -5.67
CA VAL A 82 -16.14 18.22 -4.81
C VAL A 82 -14.65 18.39 -5.09
N GLU A 83 -14.15 19.62 -5.05
CA GLU A 83 -12.70 19.85 -5.12
C GLU A 83 -12.03 19.35 -3.84
N LEU A 84 -10.95 18.60 -4.01
CA LEU A 84 -10.11 18.12 -2.92
C LEU A 84 -8.70 18.68 -3.10
N PRO A 85 -7.94 18.84 -1.99
CA PRO A 85 -6.51 19.12 -2.10
C PRO A 85 -5.84 18.10 -3.03
N THR A 86 -4.87 18.59 -3.81
CA THR A 86 -4.04 17.70 -4.62
C THR A 86 -3.20 16.81 -3.72
N TYR A 87 -2.71 15.70 -4.27
CA TYR A 87 -1.81 14.79 -3.56
C TYR A 87 -0.65 15.57 -2.93
N ALA A 88 -0.41 15.32 -1.64
CA ALA A 88 0.68 15.93 -0.90
C ALA A 88 1.98 15.18 -1.23
N PHE A 89 2.63 15.54 -2.33
CA PHE A 89 3.93 14.97 -2.69
C PHE A 89 4.95 15.23 -1.58
N ASP A 90 5.70 14.17 -1.23
CA ASP A 90 6.89 14.29 -0.40
C ASP A 90 8.05 14.74 -1.29
N HIS A 91 8.42 16.01 -1.18
CA HIS A 91 9.33 16.64 -2.13
C HIS A 91 10.77 16.49 -1.66
N GLU A 92 11.61 15.94 -2.53
CA GLU A 92 13.05 15.89 -2.36
C GLU A 92 13.76 16.47 -3.59
N TYR A 93 14.92 17.09 -3.37
CA TYR A 93 15.70 17.70 -4.42
C TYR A 93 16.54 16.64 -5.15
N TYR A 94 16.04 16.18 -6.28
CA TYR A 94 16.78 15.28 -7.16
C TYR A 94 17.50 16.06 -8.26
N TRP A 95 18.73 16.50 -7.96
CA TRP A 95 19.65 17.12 -8.94
C TRP A 95 20.83 16.19 -9.24
N LEU A 96 21.27 16.16 -10.50
CA LEU A 96 22.51 15.49 -10.89
C LEU A 96 23.70 16.32 -10.40
N ASP A 97 24.53 15.75 -9.54
CA ASP A 97 25.78 16.37 -9.12
C ASP A 97 26.85 16.15 -10.20
N THR A 98 27.17 17.21 -10.94
CA THR A 98 28.19 17.20 -12.01
C THR A 98 29.59 17.55 -11.48
N SER A 99 29.77 17.70 -10.16
CA SER A 99 31.06 18.07 -9.55
C SER A 99 32.03 16.89 -9.44
N GLN A 100 31.54 15.66 -9.58
CA GLN A 100 32.40 14.50 -9.82
C GLN A 100 32.54 14.26 -11.33
N PRO A 101 33.76 14.28 -11.88
CA PRO A 101 33.94 13.87 -13.27
C PRO A 101 33.48 12.42 -13.41
N VAL A 102 32.40 12.22 -14.17
CA VAL A 102 31.84 10.91 -14.52
C VAL A 102 32.85 10.03 -15.27
N THR A 103 33.92 10.65 -15.77
CA THR A 103 35.01 10.02 -16.48
C THR A 103 36.33 10.36 -15.80
N ASP A 104 36.91 9.38 -15.13
CA ASP A 104 38.35 9.37 -14.87
C ASP A 104 39.07 9.22 -16.22
N ALA A 105 39.77 10.27 -16.65
CA ALA A 105 40.53 10.24 -17.91
C ALA A 105 41.57 9.09 -17.92
N ALA A 106 42.07 8.68 -16.76
CA ALA A 106 42.96 7.52 -16.64
C ALA A 106 42.25 6.20 -16.98
N SER A 107 40.97 6.05 -16.60
CA SER A 107 40.16 4.88 -16.99
C SER A 107 39.92 4.76 -18.50
N LEU A 108 40.05 5.88 -19.24
CA LEU A 108 39.99 5.94 -20.70
C LEU A 108 41.37 5.81 -21.37
N GLY A 109 42.42 5.49 -20.59
CA GLY A 109 43.80 5.37 -21.10
C GLY A 109 44.44 6.71 -21.45
N GLN A 110 43.86 7.83 -21.02
CA GLN A 110 44.47 9.15 -21.18
C GLN A 110 45.37 9.43 -19.96
N ALA A 111 46.65 9.68 -20.23
CA ALA A 111 47.58 10.22 -19.25
C ALA A 111 47.72 11.73 -19.44
N ALA A 112 47.98 12.47 -18.36
CA ALA A 112 48.36 13.87 -18.47
C ALA A 112 49.60 13.99 -19.38
N ALA A 113 49.52 14.86 -20.38
CA ALA A 113 50.69 15.18 -21.18
C ALA A 113 51.58 16.12 -20.36
N ASP A 114 52.77 15.66 -19.94
CA ASP A 114 53.81 16.52 -19.34
C ASP A 114 54.28 17.53 -20.39
N HIS A 115 53.57 18.65 -20.48
CA HIS A 115 53.90 19.70 -21.40
C HIS A 115 55.04 20.53 -20.79
N PRO A 116 56.23 20.58 -21.42
CA PRO A 116 57.45 21.13 -20.82
C PRO A 116 57.41 22.65 -20.55
N LEU A 117 56.31 23.32 -20.91
CA LEU A 117 56.07 24.74 -20.63
C LEU A 117 54.86 25.02 -19.74
N LEU A 118 54.09 24.00 -19.35
CA LEU A 118 52.87 24.20 -18.54
C LEU A 118 52.93 23.54 -17.16
N GLY A 119 53.76 22.52 -16.95
CA GLY A 119 53.85 21.84 -15.65
C GLY A 119 52.58 21.08 -15.33
#